data_AF-A0A9E3DEB7-F1
#
_entry.id   AF-A0A9E3DEB7-F1
#
_cell.length_a   1.000
_cell.length_b   1.000
_cell.length_c   1.000
_cell.angle_alpha   90.00
_cell.angle_beta   90.00
_cell.angle_gamma   90.00
#
_symmetry.space_group_name_H-M   'P 1'
#
loop_
_entity.id
_entity.type
_entity.pdbx_description
1 polymer ?
#
loop_
_entity_poly.entity_id
_entity_poly.type
_entity_poly.pdbx_seq_one_letter_code
_entity_poly.pdbx_strand_id
1 'polypeptide(L)'
;MAQAPPPEAPFAEKMAFYRGQHTSKGVRVTHLIGIPIIAAGMPLMFAKPRVGAPMFIGGWAMQILGHRLFEKNLPSTHKGWITYQLTGVIDVCEQYGEMLARRSQRRAALR
;
A
#
# COMPACT_ATOMS: atom_id res chain seq x y z
N MET A 1 -19.45 -2.65 3.59
CA MET A 1 -18.25 -1.82 3.32
C MET A 1 -18.72 -0.50 2.76
N ALA A 2 -17.99 0.59 3.03
CA ALA A 2 -18.30 1.88 2.43
C ALA A 2 -18.29 1.78 0.90
N GLN A 3 -19.16 2.53 0.23
CA GLN A 3 -19.15 2.65 -1.22
C GLN A 3 -17.89 3.40 -1.65
N ALA A 4 -17.25 2.96 -2.74
CA ALA A 4 -16.10 3.68 -3.29
C ALA A 4 -16.55 5.04 -3.86
N PRO A 5 -15.79 6.13 -3.63
CA PRO A 5 -16.05 7.42 -4.27
C PRO A 5 -16.13 7.29 -5.79
N PRO A 6 -16.97 8.10 -6.47
CA PRO A 6 -17.08 8.05 -7.92
C PRO A 6 -15.77 8.49 -8.61
N PRO A 7 -15.57 8.13 -9.90
CA PRO A 7 -14.31 8.40 -10.61
C PRO A 7 -13.87 9.86 -10.63
N GLU A 8 -14.80 10.80 -10.64
CA GLU A 8 -14.61 12.25 -10.63
C GLU A 8 -14.33 12.83 -9.24
N ALA A 9 -14.51 12.04 -8.18
CA ALA A 9 -14.31 12.51 -6.82
C ALA A 9 -12.87 13.01 -6.60
N PRO A 10 -12.68 14.04 -5.74
CA PRO A 10 -11.37 14.53 -5.35
C PRO A 10 -10.44 13.41 -4.87
N PHE A 11 -9.15 13.52 -5.19
CA PHE A 11 -8.17 12.50 -4.81
C PHE A 11 -8.09 12.30 -3.29
N ALA A 12 -8.29 13.36 -2.50
CA ALA A 12 -8.33 13.30 -1.04
C ALA A 12 -9.44 12.37 -0.52
N GLU A 13 -10.62 12.35 -1.16
CA GLU A 13 -11.71 11.44 -0.79
C GLU A 13 -11.36 9.99 -1.11
N LYS A 14 -10.68 9.75 -2.24
CA LYS A 14 -10.20 8.41 -2.62
C LYS A 14 -9.11 7.91 -1.67
N MET A 15 -8.22 8.80 -1.20
CA MET A 15 -7.25 8.50 -0.15
C MET A 15 -7.92 8.22 1.19
N ALA A 16 -8.94 9.00 1.57
CA ALA A 16 -9.71 8.77 2.79
C ALA A 16 -10.43 7.41 2.75
N PHE A 17 -11.08 7.09 1.62
CA PHE A 17 -11.69 5.78 1.40
C PHE A 17 -10.65 4.65 1.46
N TYR A 18 -9.51 4.81 0.77
CA TYR A 18 -8.40 3.85 0.81
C TYR A 18 -7.98 3.59 2.26
N ARG A 19 -7.63 4.62 3.03
CA ARG A 19 -7.20 4.48 4.43
C ARG A 19 -8.27 3.87 5.33
N GLY A 20 -9.54 4.17 5.06
CA GLY A 20 -10.68 3.55 5.74
C GLY A 20 -10.84 2.04 5.50
N GLN A 21 -10.19 1.49 4.46
CA GLN A 21 -10.12 0.05 4.20
C GLN A 21 -8.87 -0.64 4.79
N HIS A 22 -7.96 0.13 5.41
CA HIS A 22 -6.65 -0.32 5.93
C HIS A 22 -6.42 0.23 7.34
N THR A 23 -7.26 -0.18 8.28
CA THR A 23 -7.31 0.39 9.64
C THR A 23 -6.43 -0.36 10.64
N SER A 24 -6.34 -1.68 10.50
CA SER A 24 -5.59 -2.61 11.31
C SER A 24 -4.09 -2.48 11.08
N LYS A 25 -3.33 -2.70 12.16
CA LYS A 25 -1.85 -2.74 12.10
C LYS A 25 -1.34 -3.83 11.15
N GLY A 26 -2.02 -4.98 11.13
CA GLY A 26 -1.63 -6.12 10.29
C GLY A 26 -1.68 -5.78 8.81
N VAL A 27 -2.80 -5.24 8.32
CA VAL A 27 -2.90 -4.83 6.90
C VAL A 27 -1.88 -3.75 6.56
N ARG A 28 -1.71 -2.73 7.41
CA ARG A 28 -0.71 -1.68 7.18
C ARG A 28 0.70 -2.23 7.06
N VAL A 29 1.10 -3.17 7.92
CA VAL A 29 2.42 -3.82 7.84
C VAL A 29 2.57 -4.61 6.54
N THR A 30 1.56 -5.40 6.15
CA THR A 30 1.62 -6.14 4.87
C THR A 30 1.73 -5.21 3.67
N HIS A 31 1.16 -4.00 3.75
CA HIS A 31 1.23 -3.00 2.69
C HIS A 31 2.59 -2.30 2.63
N LEU A 32 3.14 -1.92 3.80
CA LEU A 32 4.47 -1.35 3.91
C LEU A 32 5.54 -2.25 3.26
N ILE A 33 5.40 -3.56 3.35
CA ILE A 33 6.34 -4.51 2.73
C ILE A 33 5.91 -4.85 1.29
N GLY A 34 4.63 -5.12 1.06
CA GLY A 34 4.13 -5.68 -0.20
C GLY A 34 4.15 -4.70 -1.35
N ILE A 35 3.80 -3.44 -1.10
CA ILE A 35 3.75 -2.41 -2.14
C ILE A 35 5.16 -2.12 -2.70
N PRO A 36 6.21 -1.93 -1.88
CA PRO A 36 7.57 -1.81 -2.41
C PRO A 36 8.03 -3.03 -3.21
N ILE A 37 7.69 -4.24 -2.76
CA ILE A 37 8.03 -5.48 -3.48
C ILE A 37 7.35 -5.50 -4.86
N ILE A 38 6.07 -5.14 -4.95
CA ILE A 38 5.34 -5.06 -6.22
C ILE A 38 5.94 -3.96 -7.11
N ALA A 39 6.17 -2.78 -6.55
CA ALA A 39 6.70 -1.63 -7.27
C ALA A 39 8.09 -1.93 -7.88
N ALA A 40 8.98 -2.58 -7.13
CA ALA A 40 10.28 -3.04 -7.64
C ALA A 40 10.15 -4.26 -8.57
N GLY A 41 9.23 -5.16 -8.27
CA GLY A 41 8.97 -6.37 -9.06
C GLY A 41 8.48 -6.05 -10.48
N MET A 42 7.68 -5.00 -10.66
CA MET A 42 7.09 -4.63 -11.96
C MET A 42 8.13 -4.37 -13.06
N PRO A 43 9.11 -3.46 -12.94
CA PRO A 43 10.15 -3.30 -13.95
C PRO A 43 11.03 -4.55 -14.07
N LEU A 44 11.27 -5.26 -12.96
CA LEU A 44 12.04 -6.50 -12.97
C LEU A 44 11.34 -7.64 -13.70
N MET A 45 10.00 -7.64 -13.83
CA MET A 45 9.30 -8.63 -14.65
C MET A 45 9.76 -8.58 -16.11
N PHE A 46 10.14 -7.40 -16.60
CA PHE A 46 10.64 -7.20 -17.96
C PHE A 46 12.17 -7.36 -18.03
N ALA A 47 12.91 -6.81 -17.06
CA ALA A 47 14.38 -6.84 -17.09
C ALA A 47 14.98 -8.19 -16.63
N LYS A 48 14.39 -8.82 -15.61
CA LYS A 48 14.85 -10.08 -15.00
C LYS A 48 13.65 -10.94 -14.56
N PRO A 49 12.92 -11.57 -15.51
CA PRO A 49 11.64 -12.22 -15.23
C PRO A 49 11.68 -13.25 -14.10
N ARG A 50 12.77 -14.02 -13.99
CA ARG A 50 12.97 -15.03 -12.93
C ARG A 50 12.98 -14.44 -11.50
N VAL A 51 13.26 -13.14 -11.37
CA VAL A 51 13.25 -12.41 -10.09
C VAL A 51 12.00 -11.54 -9.99
N GLY A 52 11.66 -10.82 -11.06
CA GLY A 52 10.51 -9.91 -11.05
C GLY A 52 9.17 -10.60 -10.90
N ALA A 53 8.95 -11.74 -11.57
CA ALA A 53 7.69 -12.49 -11.48
C ALA A 53 7.38 -12.98 -10.06
N PRO A 54 8.29 -13.67 -9.34
CA PRO A 54 8.01 -14.08 -7.96
C PRO A 54 7.87 -12.89 -7.00
N MET A 55 8.61 -11.79 -7.21
CA MET A 55 8.39 -10.56 -6.43
C MET A 55 6.99 -10.00 -6.63
N PHE A 56 6.57 -9.82 -7.88
CA PHE A 56 5.26 -9.25 -8.21
C PHE A 56 4.11 -10.12 -7.66
N ILE A 57 4.16 -11.44 -7.93
CA ILE A 57 3.14 -12.39 -7.46
C ILE A 57 3.15 -12.49 -5.93
N GLY A 58 4.33 -12.63 -5.31
CA GLY A 58 4.48 -12.77 -3.86
C GLY A 58 4.04 -11.52 -3.11
N GLY A 59 4.37 -10.32 -3.61
CA GLY A 59 3.91 -9.06 -3.03
C GLY A 59 2.38 -8.92 -3.07
N TRP A 60 1.75 -9.31 -4.18
CA TRP A 60 0.28 -9.34 -4.29
C TRP A 60 -0.34 -10.35 -3.33
N ALA A 61 0.20 -11.56 -3.27
CA ALA A 61 -0.29 -12.61 -2.38
C ALA A 61 -0.24 -12.15 -0.91
N MET A 62 0.84 -11.50 -0.48
CA MET A 62 0.98 -10.97 0.87
C MET A 62 -0.07 -9.89 1.19
N GLN A 63 -0.33 -8.94 0.28
CA GLN A 63 -1.36 -7.92 0.49
C GLN A 63 -2.76 -8.53 0.58
N ILE A 64 -3.10 -9.44 -0.34
CA ILE A 64 -4.40 -10.13 -0.34
C ILE A 64 -4.59 -10.92 0.95
N LEU A 65 -3.54 -11.61 1.42
CA LEU A 65 -3.57 -12.36 2.66
C LEU A 65 -3.74 -11.43 3.86
N GLY A 66 -3.02 -10.30 3.90
CA GLY A 66 -3.18 -9.28 4.93
C GLY A 66 -4.63 -8.80 5.04
N HIS A 67 -5.22 -8.40 3.90
CA HIS A 67 -6.62 -7.99 3.83
C HIS A 67 -7.58 -9.05 4.37
N ARG A 68 -7.41 -10.31 3.97
CA ARG A 68 -8.28 -11.40 4.43
C ARG A 68 -8.14 -11.72 5.91
N LEU A 69 -6.92 -11.67 6.45
CA LEU A 69 -6.66 -12.02 7.84
C LEU A 69 -7.04 -10.91 8.83
N PHE A 70 -6.74 -9.65 8.52
CA PHE A 70 -6.86 -8.56 9.49
C PHE A 70 -8.07 -7.64 9.29
N GLU A 71 -8.53 -7.45 8.05
CA GLU A 71 -9.68 -6.56 7.73
C GLU A 71 -10.90 -7.35 7.26
N LYS A 72 -10.73 -8.61 6.86
CA LYS A 72 -11.76 -9.46 6.25
C LYS A 72 -12.41 -8.82 5.02
N ASN A 73 -11.63 -8.02 4.27
CA ASN A 73 -12.05 -7.38 3.03
C ASN A 73 -11.18 -7.80 1.83
N LEU A 74 -11.46 -7.22 0.67
CA LEU A 74 -10.63 -7.36 -0.54
C LEU A 74 -9.89 -6.04 -0.80
N PRO A 75 -8.71 -6.08 -1.46
CA PRO A 75 -7.97 -4.87 -1.84
C PRO A 75 -8.85 -3.92 -2.65
N SER A 76 -8.79 -2.61 -2.39
CA SER A 76 -9.62 -1.60 -3.07
C SER A 76 -9.32 -1.47 -4.58
N THR A 77 -8.27 -2.11 -5.08
CA THR A 77 -7.83 -2.04 -6.48
C THR A 77 -8.86 -2.52 -7.50
N HIS A 78 -9.80 -3.38 -7.11
CA HIS A 78 -10.93 -3.78 -7.96
C HIS A 78 -11.99 -2.68 -8.15
N LYS A 79 -11.96 -1.60 -7.34
CA LYS A 79 -12.89 -0.46 -7.44
C LYS A 79 -12.37 0.65 -8.37
N GLY A 80 -11.14 0.52 -8.87
CA GLY A 80 -10.48 1.54 -9.70
C GLY A 80 -9.04 1.13 -9.93
N TRP A 81 -8.78 0.48 -11.07
CA TRP A 81 -7.54 -0.26 -11.31
C TRP A 81 -6.27 0.60 -11.19
N ILE A 82 -6.27 1.81 -11.73
CA ILE A 82 -5.09 2.70 -11.67
C ILE A 82 -5.09 3.48 -10.36
N THR A 83 -6.23 4.10 -10.03
CA THR A 83 -6.33 5.03 -8.91
C THR A 83 -5.94 4.41 -7.58
N TYR A 84 -6.45 3.22 -7.28
CA TYR A 84 -6.19 2.59 -5.98
C TYR A 84 -4.83 1.91 -5.87
N GLN A 85 -4.13 1.71 -6.99
CA GLN A 85 -2.71 1.33 -6.97
C GLN A 85 -1.86 2.55 -6.56
N LEU A 86 -2.16 3.72 -7.14
CA LEU A 86 -1.47 4.97 -6.80
C LEU A 86 -1.71 5.38 -5.35
N THR A 87 -2.95 5.28 -4.84
CA THR A 87 -3.22 5.56 -3.43
C THR A 87 -2.39 4.68 -2.49
N GLY A 88 -2.20 3.40 -2.85
CA GLY A 88 -1.37 2.50 -2.06
C GLY A 88 0.11 2.88 -2.04
N VAL A 89 0.68 3.22 -3.20
CA VAL A 89 2.07 3.69 -3.28
C VAL A 89 2.25 4.98 -2.48
N ILE A 90 1.34 5.94 -2.62
CA ILE A 90 1.39 7.22 -1.92
C ILE A 90 1.30 7.03 -0.40
N ASP A 91 0.35 6.22 0.08
CA ASP A 91 0.16 5.96 1.51
C ASP A 91 1.41 5.31 2.14
N VAL A 92 2.07 4.39 1.44
CA VAL A 92 3.34 3.79 1.91
C VAL A 92 4.47 4.82 1.94
N CYS A 93 4.57 5.68 0.93
CA CYS A 93 5.55 6.76 0.92
C CYS A 93 5.36 7.72 2.10
N GLU A 94 4.12 8.12 2.38
CA GLU A 94 3.79 8.97 3.53
C GLU A 94 4.15 8.28 4.85
N GLN A 95 3.77 7.02 5.04
CA GLN A 95 4.10 6.25 6.24
C GLN A 95 5.62 6.14 6.45
N TYR A 96 6.40 5.89 5.39
CA TYR A 96 7.86 5.89 5.47
C TYR A 96 8.43 7.27 5.82
N GLY A 97 7.90 8.34 5.20
CA GLY A 97 8.28 9.71 5.52
C GLY A 97 8.05 10.04 6.99
N GLU A 98 6.89 9.69 7.54
CA GLU A 98 6.59 9.87 8.95
C GLU A 98 7.51 9.06 9.88
N MET A 99 7.83 7.81 9.52
CA MET A 99 8.77 6.99 10.31
C MET A 99 10.17 7.62 10.36
N LEU A 100 10.64 8.17 9.25
CA LEU A 100 11.91 8.91 9.17
C LEU A 100 11.86 10.20 10.00
N ALA A 101 10.78 10.97 9.90
CA ALA A 101 10.58 12.19 10.68
C ALA A 101 10.57 11.91 12.19
N ARG A 102 9.82 10.89 12.66
CA ARG A 102 9.80 10.45 14.05
C ARG A 102 11.17 10.00 14.56
N ARG A 103 11.98 9.36 13.69
CA ARG A 103 13.36 8.98 14.03
C ARG A 103 14.26 10.21 14.18
N SER A 104 14.10 11.21 13.31
CA SER A 104 14.85 12.48 13.38
C SER A 104 14.54 13.25 14.67
N GLN A 105 13.24 13.43 14.99
CA GLN A 105 12.79 14.12 16.19
C GLN A 105 13.32 13.48 17.48
N ARG A 106 13.26 12.14 17.59
CA ARG A 106 13.82 11.42 18.74
C ARG A 106 15.32 11.60 18.89
N ARG A 107 16.07 11.65 17.79
CA ARG A 107 17.52 11.93 17.82
C ARG A 107 17.82 13.36 18.28
N ALA A 108 17.00 14.33 17.87
CA ALA A 108 17.14 15.72 18.30
C ALA A 108 16.86 15.89 19.80
N ALA A 109 15.87 15.18 20.36
CA ALA A 109 15.53 15.24 21.78
C ALA A 109 16.55 14.56 22.73
N LEU A 110 17.46 13.74 22.19
CA LEU A 110 18.54 13.08 22.93
C LEU A 110 19.87 13.85 22.90
N ARG A 111 19.92 14.95 22.14
CA ARG A 111 21.07 15.87 22.06
C ARG A 111 20.83 17.04 23.00
#